data_AF-A0A485MRG7-F1
#
_entry.id   AF-A0A485MRG7-F1
#
_cell.length_a   1.000
_cell.length_b   1.000
_cell.length_c   1.000
_cell.angle_alpha   90.00
_cell.angle_beta   90.00
_cell.angle_gamma   90.00
#
_symmetry.space_group_name_H-M   'P 1'
#
loop_
_entity.id
_entity.type
_entity.pdbx_description
1 polymer ?
#
loop_
_entity_poly.entity_id
_entity_poly.type
_entity_poly.pdbx_seq_one_letter_code
_entity_poly.pdbx_strand_id
1 'polypeptide(L)'
;NHGGWLKKKKVPAMPETLKKKGRDFTELKIKCLRRKYAQKMLQKEMKKLICEKAKRHHKEHRQMYTIEIQLARMARKAGNLCVLGEPKLAFVIRTLQLSIVLSPKAQKVLQLLHLHQIFNGTCVKFKEASVNMLRIMEPYRALGYPNM
;
A
#
# COMPACT_ATOMS: atom_id res chain seq x y z
N ASN A 1 -49.79 -69.85 3.15
CA ASN A 1 -48.70 -68.98 2.67
C ASN A 1 -48.62 -67.73 3.52
N HIS A 2 -47.58 -67.64 4.34
CA HIS A 2 -47.37 -66.63 5.38
C HIS A 2 -47.11 -65.24 4.79
N GLY A 3 -47.94 -64.27 5.15
CA GLY A 3 -47.71 -62.84 4.89
C GLY A 3 -46.67 -62.29 5.88
N GLY A 4 -45.46 -62.03 5.39
CA GLY A 4 -44.38 -61.43 6.18
C GLY A 4 -44.63 -59.94 6.42
N TRP A 5 -44.85 -59.57 7.69
CA TRP A 5 -44.86 -58.18 8.13
C TRP A 5 -43.44 -57.61 8.06
N LEU A 6 -43.17 -56.73 7.09
CA LEU A 6 -41.97 -55.90 7.07
C LEU A 6 -42.03 -54.92 8.25
N LYS A 7 -41.49 -55.33 9.40
CA LYS A 7 -41.24 -54.45 10.55
C LYS A 7 -40.32 -53.32 10.08
N LYS A 8 -40.85 -52.11 9.92
CA LYS A 8 -40.04 -50.89 9.73
C LYS A 8 -39.03 -50.80 10.87
N LYS A 9 -37.73 -50.93 10.57
CA LYS A 9 -36.65 -50.70 11.55
C LYS A 9 -36.79 -49.29 12.11
N LYS A 10 -37.09 -49.17 13.42
CA LYS A 10 -37.02 -47.88 14.14
C LYS A 10 -35.55 -47.48 14.22
N VAL A 11 -35.18 -46.39 13.55
CA VAL A 11 -33.84 -45.80 13.64
C VAL A 11 -33.63 -45.33 15.09
N PRO A 12 -32.47 -45.62 15.72
CA PRO A 12 -32.21 -45.21 17.09
C PRO A 12 -32.28 -43.68 17.24
N ALA A 13 -32.88 -43.23 18.33
CA ALA A 13 -32.97 -41.81 18.63
C ALA A 13 -31.56 -41.22 18.80
N MET A 14 -31.28 -40.15 18.06
CA MET A 14 -29.96 -39.51 18.06
C MET A 14 -29.58 -39.02 19.47
N PRO A 15 -28.36 -39.33 19.96
CA PRO A 15 -27.85 -38.88 21.24
C PRO A 15 -27.94 -37.36 21.43
N GLU A 16 -28.29 -36.91 22.63
CA GLU A 16 -28.48 -35.49 22.95
C GLU A 16 -27.22 -34.64 22.75
N THR A 17 -26.04 -35.22 23.01
CA THR A 17 -24.73 -34.59 22.79
C THR A 17 -24.49 -34.26 21.32
N LEU A 18 -24.92 -35.13 20.40
CA LEU A 18 -24.81 -34.88 18.96
C LEU A 18 -25.83 -33.81 18.50
N LYS A 19 -27.03 -33.77 19.10
CA LYS A 19 -28.02 -32.72 18.82
C LYS A 19 -27.52 -31.34 19.26
N LYS A 20 -26.88 -31.25 20.44
CA LYS A 20 -26.25 -30.03 20.94
C LYS A 20 -25.11 -29.56 20.02
N LYS A 21 -24.19 -30.46 19.65
CA LYS A 21 -23.13 -30.16 18.66
C LYS A 21 -23.72 -29.65 17.34
N GLY A 22 -24.79 -30.25 16.85
CA GLY A 22 -25.47 -29.79 15.63
C GLY A 22 -25.98 -28.35 15.74
N ARG A 23 -26.61 -27.99 16.86
CA ARG A 23 -27.06 -26.61 17.14
C ARG A 23 -25.87 -25.65 17.20
N ASP A 24 -24.82 -26.00 17.94
CA ASP A 24 -23.62 -25.16 18.08
C ASP A 24 -22.95 -24.92 16.71
N PHE A 25 -22.84 -25.94 15.85
CA PHE A 25 -22.33 -25.78 14.49
C PHE A 25 -23.21 -24.87 13.63
N THR A 26 -24.54 -24.99 13.74
CA THR A 26 -25.45 -24.09 13.00
C THR A 26 -25.33 -22.64 13.46
N GLU A 27 -25.22 -22.41 14.77
CA GLU A 27 -25.03 -21.06 15.34
C GLU A 27 -23.69 -20.45 14.91
N LEU A 28 -22.60 -21.23 14.97
CA LEU A 28 -21.29 -20.82 14.47
C LEU A 28 -21.34 -20.48 12.98
N LYS A 29 -22.04 -21.29 12.16
CA LYS A 29 -22.21 -21.05 10.73
C LYS A 29 -22.98 -19.75 10.47
N ILE A 30 -24.07 -19.52 11.20
CA ILE A 30 -24.86 -18.28 11.13
C ILE A 30 -24.00 -17.07 11.53
N LYS A 31 -23.25 -17.16 12.62
CA LYS A 31 -22.34 -16.09 13.09
C LYS A 31 -21.25 -15.78 12.06
N CYS A 32 -20.65 -16.81 11.47
CA CYS A 32 -19.67 -16.66 10.39
C CYS A 32 -20.27 -15.98 9.16
N LEU A 33 -21.48 -16.37 8.73
CA LEU A 33 -22.16 -15.75 7.60
C LEU A 33 -22.50 -14.28 7.88
N ARG A 34 -22.99 -13.96 9.08
CA ARG A 34 -23.25 -12.59 9.52
C ARG A 34 -21.98 -11.74 9.49
N ARG A 35 -20.86 -12.26 10.02
CA ARG A 35 -19.55 -11.56 9.99
C ARG A 35 -19.07 -11.33 8.56
N LYS A 36 -19.16 -12.35 7.70
CA LYS A 36 -18.79 -12.23 6.27
C LYS A 36 -19.64 -11.18 5.55
N TYR A 37 -20.95 -11.16 5.81
CA TYR A 37 -21.85 -10.17 5.23
C TYR A 37 -21.51 -8.76 5.71
N ALA A 38 -21.32 -8.55 7.02
CA ALA A 38 -20.93 -7.25 7.57
C ALA A 38 -19.59 -6.76 6.99
N GLN A 39 -18.57 -7.63 6.91
CA GLN A 39 -17.29 -7.31 6.29
C GLN A 39 -17.43 -6.93 4.80
N LYS A 40 -18.30 -7.64 4.06
CA LYS A 40 -18.57 -7.34 2.65
C LYS A 40 -19.20 -5.95 2.47
N MET A 41 -20.12 -5.57 3.36
CA MET A 41 -20.74 -4.25 3.33
C MET A 41 -19.72 -3.15 3.65
N LEU A 42 -18.91 -3.33 4.69
CA LEU A 42 -17.81 -2.41 5.02
C LEU A 42 -16.81 -2.26 3.86
N GLN A 43 -16.40 -3.36 3.23
CA GLN A 43 -15.52 -3.31 2.06
C GLN A 43 -16.15 -2.55 0.89
N LYS A 44 -17.46 -2.69 0.67
CA LYS A 44 -18.18 -1.96 -0.38
C LYS A 44 -18.15 -0.46 -0.12
N GLU A 45 -18.36 -0.03 1.12
CA GLU A 45 -18.29 1.38 1.51
C GLU A 45 -16.86 1.93 1.43
N MET A 46 -15.87 1.19 1.92
CA MET A 46 -14.45 1.55 1.82
C MET A 46 -14.02 1.71 0.36
N LYS A 47 -14.44 0.81 -0.54
CA LYS A 47 -14.15 0.92 -1.99
C LYS A 47 -14.74 2.18 -2.60
N LYS A 48 -15.98 2.54 -2.24
CA LYS A 48 -16.59 3.81 -2.69
C LYS A 48 -15.76 5.00 -2.23
N LEU A 49 -15.37 5.02 -0.96
CA LEU A 49 -14.54 6.10 -0.40
C LEU A 49 -13.17 6.21 -1.09
N ILE A 50 -12.48 5.08 -1.31
CA ILE A 50 -11.18 5.04 -2.00
C ILE A 50 -11.32 5.55 -3.44
N CYS A 51 -12.38 5.16 -4.14
CA CYS A 51 -12.66 5.63 -5.50
C CYS A 51 -12.86 7.15 -5.55
N GLU A 52 -13.66 7.70 -4.64
CA GLU A 52 -13.87 9.14 -4.56
C GLU A 52 -12.59 9.91 -4.19
N LYS A 53 -11.76 9.38 -3.29
CA LYS A 53 -10.44 9.94 -2.98
C LYS A 53 -9.50 9.92 -4.19
N ALA A 54 -9.45 8.80 -4.92
CA ALA A 54 -8.62 8.67 -6.11
C ALA A 54 -9.01 9.68 -7.21
N LYS A 55 -10.32 9.87 -7.44
CA LYS A 55 -10.82 10.89 -8.37
C LYS A 55 -10.38 12.31 -7.99
N ARG A 56 -10.46 12.65 -6.70
CA ARG A 56 -10.00 13.96 -6.20
C ARG A 56 -8.51 14.16 -6.42
N HIS A 57 -7.68 13.20 -6.03
CA HIS A 57 -6.23 13.28 -6.23
C HIS A 57 -5.84 13.38 -7.71
N HIS A 58 -6.51 12.63 -8.60
CA HIS A 58 -6.27 12.76 -10.03
C HIS A 58 -6.61 14.17 -10.56
N LYS A 59 -7.72 14.74 -10.10
CA LYS A 59 -8.12 16.11 -10.46
C LYS A 59 -7.11 17.14 -9.95
N GLU A 60 -6.69 17.04 -8.70
CA GLU A 60 -5.68 17.90 -8.08
C GLU A 60 -4.37 17.86 -8.87
N HIS A 61 -3.87 16.66 -9.19
CA HIS A 61 -2.62 16.50 -9.94
C HIS A 61 -2.68 17.14 -11.32
N ARG A 62 -3.77 16.91 -12.05
CA ARG A 62 -4.00 17.52 -13.37
C ARG A 62 -4.08 19.05 -13.31
N GLN A 63 -4.74 19.58 -12.27
CA GLN A 63 -4.83 21.02 -12.05
C GLN A 63 -3.46 21.63 -11.78
N MET A 64 -2.66 21.02 -10.90
CA MET A 64 -1.30 21.51 -10.58
C MET A 64 -0.41 21.56 -11.83
N TYR A 65 -0.37 20.47 -12.62
CA TYR A 65 0.40 20.43 -13.86
C TYR A 65 -0.05 21.50 -14.88
N THR A 66 -1.36 21.71 -15.00
CA THR A 66 -1.90 22.73 -15.91
C THR A 66 -1.53 24.15 -15.46
N ILE A 67 -1.60 24.42 -14.15
CA ILE A 67 -1.25 25.71 -13.56
C ILE A 67 0.23 26.01 -13.78
N GLU A 68 1.14 25.06 -13.55
CA GLU A 68 2.57 25.23 -13.79
C GLU A 68 2.87 25.62 -15.24
N ILE A 69 2.26 24.92 -16.20
CA ILE A 69 2.41 25.23 -17.63
C ILE A 69 1.86 26.62 -17.95
N GLN A 70 0.69 26.97 -17.42
CA GLN A 70 0.07 28.28 -17.64
C GLN A 70 0.93 29.40 -17.09
N LEU A 71 1.44 29.28 -15.87
CA LEU A 71 2.38 30.23 -15.26
C LEU A 71 3.63 30.42 -16.13
N ALA A 72 4.24 29.32 -16.58
CA ALA A 72 5.41 29.38 -17.45
C ALA A 72 5.11 30.04 -18.81
N ARG A 73 3.89 29.91 -19.34
CA ARG A 73 3.47 30.59 -20.58
C ARG A 73 3.22 32.08 -20.35
N MET A 74 2.54 32.44 -19.26
CA MET A 74 2.28 33.84 -18.91
C MET A 74 3.58 34.61 -18.64
N ALA A 75 4.52 34.00 -17.91
CA ALA A 75 5.83 34.59 -17.66
C ALA A 75 6.58 34.85 -18.97
N ARG A 76 6.66 33.85 -19.86
CA ARG A 76 7.27 34.01 -21.20
C ARG A 76 6.62 35.12 -22.02
N LYS A 77 5.29 35.21 -22.01
CA LYS A 77 4.55 36.28 -22.71
C LYS A 77 4.89 37.67 -22.14
N ALA A 78 5.06 37.77 -20.83
CA ALA A 78 5.42 39.01 -20.15
C ALA A 78 6.92 39.34 -20.21
N GLY A 79 7.76 38.47 -20.80
CA GLY A 79 9.22 38.62 -20.78
C GLY A 79 9.87 38.28 -19.43
N ASN A 80 9.11 37.72 -18.49
CA ASN A 80 9.59 37.34 -17.15
C ASN A 80 10.01 35.85 -17.09
N LEU A 81 10.89 35.52 -16.14
CA LEU A 81 11.29 34.15 -15.85
C LEU A 81 10.38 33.52 -14.78
N CYS A 82 9.94 32.28 -15.01
CA CYS A 82 9.18 31.50 -14.04
C CYS A 82 10.09 30.42 -13.44
N VAL A 83 10.41 30.53 -12.15
CA VAL A 83 11.15 29.51 -11.40
C VAL A 83 10.15 28.54 -10.78
N LEU A 84 10.28 27.25 -11.07
CA LEU A 84 9.43 26.21 -10.48
C LEU A 84 9.83 25.96 -9.03
N GLY A 85 8.87 25.49 -8.23
CA GLY A 85 9.12 25.16 -6.83
C GLY A 85 10.13 24.03 -6.68
N GLU A 86 10.94 24.08 -5.62
CA GLU A 86 11.90 23.02 -5.32
C GLU A 86 11.21 21.67 -5.07
N PRO A 87 11.79 20.56 -5.54
CA PRO A 87 11.23 19.23 -5.34
C PRO A 87 11.23 18.84 -3.86
N LYS A 88 10.11 18.30 -3.38
CA LYS A 88 9.93 17.93 -1.96
C LYS A 88 10.34 16.48 -1.65
N LEU A 89 10.47 15.64 -2.67
CA LEU A 89 10.76 14.21 -2.56
C LEU A 89 11.86 13.81 -3.54
N ALA A 90 12.76 12.96 -3.09
CA ALA A 90 13.82 12.36 -3.87
C ALA A 90 13.61 10.85 -3.92
N PHE A 91 13.84 10.23 -5.08
CA PHE A 91 14.04 8.79 -5.19
C PHE A 91 15.53 8.50 -5.26
N VAL A 92 15.95 7.61 -4.38
CA VAL A 92 17.35 7.33 -4.12
C VAL A 92 17.63 5.89 -4.44
N ILE A 93 18.62 5.60 -5.29
CA ILE A 93 19.01 4.23 -5.63
C ILE A 93 20.48 4.02 -5.29
N ARG A 94 20.79 2.88 -4.68
CA ARG A 94 22.18 2.47 -4.47
C ARG A 94 22.76 1.86 -5.76
N THR A 95 23.89 2.39 -6.22
CA THR A 95 24.51 1.97 -7.50
C THR A 95 25.73 1.09 -7.33
N LEU A 96 26.44 1.17 -6.20
CA LEU A 96 27.71 0.47 -5.99
C LEU A 96 27.59 -0.72 -5.01
N GLN A 97 28.18 -1.86 -5.41
CA GLN A 97 28.14 -3.15 -4.70
C GLN A 97 29.18 -3.26 -3.58
N LEU A 98 30.40 -2.76 -3.81
CA LEU A 98 31.56 -3.03 -2.94
C LEU A 98 31.51 -2.26 -1.61
N SER A 99 31.35 -2.99 -0.50
CA SER A 99 31.46 -2.45 0.86
C SER A 99 32.87 -1.96 1.22
N ILE A 100 33.91 -2.54 0.61
CA ILE A 100 35.33 -2.20 0.87
C ILE A 100 35.67 -0.75 0.47
N VAL A 101 34.98 -0.20 -0.52
CA VAL A 101 35.25 1.15 -1.06
C VAL A 101 34.43 2.22 -0.31
N LEU A 102 33.54 1.83 0.61
CA LEU A 102 32.67 2.77 1.31
C LEU A 102 33.35 3.34 2.55
N SER A 103 33.33 4.67 2.69
CA SER A 103 33.68 5.30 3.95
C SER A 103 32.73 4.83 5.07
N PRO A 104 33.20 4.68 6.32
CA PRO A 104 32.35 4.28 7.44
C PRO A 104 31.11 5.19 7.62
N LYS A 105 31.27 6.49 7.31
CA LYS A 105 30.18 7.46 7.34
C LYS A 105 29.12 7.17 6.27
N ALA A 106 29.53 6.93 5.02
CA ALA A 106 28.60 6.61 3.95
C ALA A 106 27.87 5.27 4.18
N GLN A 107 28.58 4.28 4.72
CA GLN A 107 27.98 2.99 5.09
C GLN A 107 26.87 3.16 6.13
N LYS A 108 27.06 4.01 7.15
CA LYS A 108 26.03 4.31 8.14
C LYS A 108 24.84 5.03 7.55
N VAL A 109 25.05 5.98 6.64
CA VAL A 109 23.94 6.65 5.95
C VAL A 109 23.10 5.67 5.11
N LEU A 110 23.74 4.76 4.36
CA LEU A 110 23.02 3.76 3.58
C LEU A 110 22.23 2.79 4.47
N GLN A 111 22.77 2.42 5.64
CA GLN A 111 22.05 1.63 6.65
C GLN A 111 20.81 2.36 7.16
N LEU A 112 20.93 3.65 7.51
CA LEU A 112 19.79 4.47 7.96
C LEU A 112 18.69 4.60 6.90
N LEU A 113 19.07 4.61 5.62
CA LEU A 113 18.14 4.67 4.50
C LEU A 113 17.67 3.30 4.02
N HIS A 114 18.04 2.22 4.71
CA HIS A 114 17.70 0.83 4.37
C HIS A 114 18.18 0.38 2.97
N LEU A 115 19.26 0.97 2.47
CA LEU A 115 19.86 0.68 1.16
C LEU A 115 20.96 -0.38 1.29
N HIS A 116 20.58 -1.60 1.69
CA HIS A 116 21.52 -2.68 2.00
C HIS A 116 22.11 -3.37 0.77
N GLN A 117 21.33 -3.51 -0.29
CA GLN A 117 21.72 -4.17 -1.53
C GLN A 117 21.79 -3.16 -2.68
N ILE A 118 22.53 -3.49 -3.74
CA ILE A 118 22.52 -2.69 -4.98
C ILE A 118 21.14 -2.67 -5.60
N PHE A 119 20.86 -1.59 -6.32
CA PHE A 119 19.59 -1.36 -7.00
C PHE A 119 18.36 -1.30 -6.08
N ASN A 120 18.54 -1.39 -4.75
CA ASN A 120 17.51 -0.99 -3.82
C ASN A 120 17.31 0.51 -3.90
N GLY A 121 16.06 0.93 -3.77
CA GLY A 121 15.70 2.34 -3.76
C GLY A 121 14.73 2.72 -2.66
N THR A 122 14.87 3.94 -2.14
CA THR A 122 13.98 4.50 -1.14
C THR A 122 13.60 5.95 -1.46
N CYS A 123 12.37 6.32 -1.11
CA CYS A 123 11.91 7.70 -1.22
C CYS A 123 12.35 8.49 0.03
N VAL A 124 13.08 9.59 -0.17
CA VAL A 124 13.56 10.45 0.91
C VAL A 124 12.94 11.83 0.77
N LYS A 125 12.28 12.29 1.84
CA LYS A 125 11.74 13.66 1.90
C LYS A 125 12.89 14.66 2.07
N PHE A 126 12.87 15.75 1.30
CA PHE A 126 13.84 16.81 1.43
C PHE A 126 13.65 17.57 2.74
N LYS A 127 14.73 17.57 3.53
CA LYS A 127 14.97 18.36 4.75
C LYS A 127 16.47 18.66 4.77
N GLU A 128 16.88 19.64 5.55
CA GLU A 128 18.29 20.00 5.69
C GLU A 128 19.17 18.81 6.10
N ALA A 129 18.74 18.05 7.11
CA ALA A 129 19.42 16.82 7.53
C ALA A 129 19.49 15.76 6.41
N SER A 130 18.40 15.59 5.65
CA SER A 130 18.36 14.66 4.52
C SER A 130 19.40 15.06 3.48
N VAL A 131 19.45 16.33 3.09
CA VAL A 131 20.40 16.84 2.07
C VAL A 131 21.84 16.56 2.48
N ASN A 132 22.19 16.79 3.75
CA ASN A 132 23.53 16.50 4.25
C ASN A 132 23.86 15.00 4.22
N MET A 133 22.92 14.13 4.59
CA MET A 133 23.08 12.68 4.41
C MET A 133 23.27 12.32 2.93
N LEU A 134 22.46 12.90 2.03
CA LEU A 134 22.53 12.66 0.60
C LEU A 134 23.89 13.06 0.01
N ARG A 135 24.50 14.15 0.50
CA ARG A 135 25.85 14.61 0.12
C ARG A 135 26.93 13.62 0.55
N ILE A 136 26.85 13.07 1.77
CA ILE A 136 27.86 12.11 2.28
C ILE A 136 27.93 10.85 1.41
N MET A 137 26.79 10.39 0.87
CA MET A 137 26.72 9.20 0.03
C MET A 137 26.60 9.50 -1.47
N GLU A 138 26.83 10.74 -1.88
CA GLU A 138 26.77 11.19 -3.27
C GLU A 138 27.51 10.27 -4.26
N PRO A 139 28.74 9.79 -4.00
CA PRO A 139 29.43 8.92 -4.95
C PRO A 139 28.87 7.49 -5.04
N TYR A 140 28.02 7.06 -4.10
CA TYR A 140 27.53 5.68 -4.00
C TYR A 140 26.05 5.52 -4.43
N ARG A 141 25.49 6.56 -5.03
CA ARG A 141 24.04 6.73 -5.16
C ARG A 141 23.67 7.44 -6.45
N ALA A 142 22.58 6.98 -7.07
CA ALA A 142 21.85 7.75 -8.07
C ALA A 142 20.64 8.45 -7.42
N LEU A 143 20.42 9.72 -7.78
CA LEU A 143 19.29 10.51 -7.32
C LEU A 143 18.43 10.97 -8.49
N GLY A 144 17.11 10.85 -8.34
CA GLY A 144 16.14 11.51 -9.20
C GLY A 144 14.98 12.08 -8.40
N TYR A 145 14.17 12.92 -9.06
CA TYR A 145 12.91 13.42 -8.52
C TYR A 145 11.78 12.64 -9.20
N PRO A 146 11.06 11.78 -8.46
CA PRO A 146 9.97 11.00 -9.06
C PRO A 146 8.82 11.92 -9.47
N ASN A 147 8.22 11.63 -10.61
CA ASN A 147 6.96 12.22 -11.06
C ASN A 147 5.77 11.30 -10.71
N MET A 148 4.55 11.85 -10.81
CA MET A 148 3.29 11.15 -10.57
C MET A 148 2.43 11.11 -11.83
#